data_AF-A0AAV7ZBL4-F1
#
_entry.id   AF-A0AAV7ZBL4-F1
#
_cell.length_a   1.000
_cell.length_b   1.000
_cell.length_c   1.000
_cell.angle_alpha   90.00
_cell.angle_beta   90.00
_cell.angle_gamma   90.00
#
_symmetry.space_group_name_H-M   'P 1'
#
loop_
_entity.id
_entity.type
_entity.pdbx_description
1 polymer ?
#
loop_
_entity_poly.entity_id
_entity_poly.type
_entity_poly.pdbx_seq_one_letter_code
_entity_poly.pdbx_strand_id
1 'polypeptide(L)' 'MTEEELKMYEKKIKKIQGQLNENKENVGEEASQSIIDYTNSVEDPLSPNFDQDKNPWTKQPKKRGSKCEIL' A
#
# COMPACT_ATOMS: atom_id res chain seq x y z
N MET A 1 -45.20 -4.91 -10.73
CA MET A 1 -44.34 -6.05 -11.09
C MET A 1 -44.59 -6.42 -12.53
N THR A 2 -43.82 -5.78 -13.41
CA THR A 2 -43.78 -6.10 -14.83
C THR A 2 -42.74 -7.19 -15.09
N GLU A 3 -42.79 -7.83 -16.25
CA GLU A 3 -41.74 -8.78 -16.66
C GLU A 3 -40.35 -8.15 -16.69
N GLU A 4 -40.26 -6.84 -16.93
CA GLU A 4 -39.01 -6.08 -16.90
C GLU A 4 -38.45 -5.97 -15.48
N GLU A 5 -39.32 -5.68 -14.50
CA GLU A 5 -38.95 -5.65 -13.08
C GLU A 5 -38.50 -7.04 -12.61
N LEU A 6 -39.19 -8.10 -13.03
CA LEU A 6 -38.86 -9.49 -12.67
C LEU A 6 -37.46 -9.90 -13.17
N LYS A 7 -37.16 -9.65 -14.45
CA LYS A 7 -35.85 -9.93 -15.06
C LYS A 7 -34.71 -9.17 -14.37
N MET A 8 -34.98 -7.95 -13.93
CA MET A 8 -34.01 -7.15 -13.18
C MET A 8 -33.67 -7.79 -11.83
N TYR A 9 -34.68 -8.27 -11.09
CA TYR A 9 -34.47 -8.93 -9.80
C TYR A 9 -33.78 -10.29 -9.96
N GLU A 10 -34.14 -11.10 -10.95
CA GLU A 10 -33.47 -12.36 -11.25
C GLU A 10 -31.98 -12.16 -11.56
N LYS A 11 -31.65 -11.11 -12.33
CA LYS A 11 -30.26 -10.75 -12.62
C LYS A 11 -29.50 -10.33 -11.35
N LYS A 12 -30.14 -9.59 -10.44
CA LYS A 12 -29.56 -9.21 -9.15
C LYS A 12 -29.32 -10.43 -8.25
N ILE A 13 -30.28 -11.35 -8.18
CA ILE A 13 -30.17 -12.59 -7.41
C ILE A 13 -29.02 -13.45 -7.94
N LYS A 14 -28.94 -13.65 -9.25
CA LYS A 14 -27.82 -14.40 -9.88
C LYS A 14 -26.46 -13.76 -9.58
N LYS A 15 -26.38 -12.42 -9.61
CA LYS A 15 -25.15 -11.69 -9.26
C LYS A 15 -24.74 -11.93 -7.80
N ILE A 16 -25.69 -11.82 -6.87
CA ILE A 16 -25.44 -12.04 -5.44
C ILE A 16 -25.03 -13.49 -5.17
N GLN A 17 -25.68 -14.45 -5.82
CA GLN A 17 -25.32 -15.87 -5.71
C GLN A 17 -23.91 -16.15 -6.27
N GLY A 18 -23.53 -15.52 -7.39
CA GLY A 18 -22.18 -15.60 -7.92
C GLY A 18 -21.14 -15.06 -6.93
N GLN A 19 -21.40 -13.88 -6.35
CA GLN A 19 -20.53 -13.28 -5.33
C GLN A 19 -20.46 -14.07 -4.02
N LEU A 20 -21.49 -14.86 -3.69
CA LEU A 20 -21.48 -15.74 -2.51
C LEU A 20 -20.67 -17.03 -2.74
N ASN A 21 -20.63 -17.51 -3.99
CA ASN A 21 -19.91 -18.71 -4.38
C ASN A 21 -18.44 -18.43 -4.70
N GLU A 22 -18.11 -17.21 -5.14
CA GLU A 22 -16.74 -16.74 -5.25
C GLU A 22 -16.23 -16.32 -3.87
N ASN A 23 -15.19 -16.99 -3.37
CA ASN A 23 -14.31 -16.53 -2.31
C ASN A 23 -14.81 -16.61 -0.85
N LYS A 24 -14.92 -17.83 -0.32
CA LYS A 24 -14.85 -18.07 1.13
C LYS A 24 -13.63 -18.85 1.60
N GLU A 25 -12.77 -19.32 0.71
CA GLU A 25 -11.57 -20.07 1.09
C GLU A 25 -10.37 -19.13 1.28
N ASN A 26 -9.83 -19.11 2.51
CA ASN A 26 -8.50 -18.67 2.92
C ASN A 26 -7.97 -17.28 2.56
N VAL A 27 -8.76 -16.41 1.91
CA VAL A 27 -8.37 -15.01 1.62
C VAL A 27 -7.90 -14.28 2.87
N GLY A 28 -8.49 -14.56 4.05
CA GLY A 28 -8.12 -13.91 5.30
C GLY A 28 -6.68 -14.19 5.73
N GLU A 29 -6.28 -15.46 5.82
CA GLU A 29 -4.93 -15.84 6.27
C GLU A 29 -3.88 -15.57 5.20
N GLU A 30 -4.16 -15.89 3.94
CA GLU A 30 -3.22 -15.69 2.83
C GLU A 30 -2.98 -14.21 2.55
N ALA A 31 -4.02 -13.37 2.53
CA ALA A 31 -3.86 -11.93 2.34
C ALA A 31 -3.17 -11.29 3.56
N SER A 32 -3.49 -11.72 4.77
CA SER A 32 -2.83 -11.21 5.98
C SER A 32 -1.34 -11.55 5.97
N GLN A 33 -0.98 -12.79 5.65
CA GLN A 33 0.42 -13.19 5.55
C GLN A 33 1.15 -12.42 4.44
N SER A 34 0.51 -12.25 3.28
CA SER A 34 1.08 -11.49 2.17
C SER A 34 1.35 -10.02 2.54
N ILE A 35 0.45 -9.38 3.30
CA ILE A 35 0.65 -8.01 3.79
C ILE A 35 1.81 -7.95 4.79
N ILE A 36 1.89 -8.92 5.69
CA ILE A 36 2.98 -9.02 6.67
C ILE A 36 4.33 -9.19 5.96
N ASP A 37 4.40 -10.11 5.01
CA ASP A 37 5.63 -10.41 4.26
C ASP A 37 6.10 -9.20 3.46
N TYR A 38 5.18 -8.51 2.77
CA TYR A 38 5.50 -7.28 2.06
C TYR A 38 6.04 -6.20 3.00
N THR A 39 5.35 -5.97 4.13
CA THR A 39 5.73 -4.95 5.11
C THR A 39 7.12 -5.24 5.71
N ASN A 40 7.45 -6.51 5.94
CA ASN A 40 8.77 -6.91 6.44
C ASN A 40 9.88 -6.86 5.39
N SER A 41 9.54 -6.91 4.09
CA SER A 41 10.52 -6.91 3.00
C SER A 41 11.03 -5.53 2.60
N VAL A 42 10.33 -4.45 3.00
CA VAL A 42 10.63 -3.08 2.61
C VAL A 42 11.14 -2.30 3.81
N GLU A 43 12.28 -1.60 3.65
CA GLU A 43 12.79 -0.67 4.64
C GLU A 43 12.03 0.66 4.53
N ASP A 44 11.26 1.02 5.57
CA ASP A 44 10.47 2.27 5.60
C ASP A 44 11.35 3.47 6.02
N PRO A 45 11.54 4.49 5.15
CA PRO A 45 12.31 5.69 5.47
C PRO A 45 11.72 6.58 6.57
N LEU A 46 10.42 6.41 6.86
CA LEU A 46 9.72 7.11 7.94
C LEU A 46 9.71 6.31 9.25
N SER A 47 10.21 5.08 9.23
CA SER A 47 10.36 4.28 10.44
C SER A 47 11.36 4.95 11.39
N PRO A 48 11.09 4.95 12.72
CA PRO A 48 12.01 5.51 13.71
C PRO A 48 13.37 4.80 13.75
N ASN A 49 13.46 3.59 13.19
CA ASN A 49 14.69 2.80 13.11
C ASN A 49 15.42 2.95 11.77
N PHE A 50 14.96 3.85 10.88
CA PHE A 50 15.60 4.06 9.58
C PHE A 50 17.01 4.62 9.74
N ASP A 51 17.95 4.02 9.02
CA ASP A 51 19.34 4.45 8.97
C ASP A 51 19.47 5.87 8.41
N GLN A 52 19.76 6.83 9.29
CA GLN A 52 19.86 8.25 8.96
C GLN A 52 21.07 8.58 8.06
N ASP A 53 22.03 7.66 7.89
CA ASP A 53 23.14 7.85 6.95
C ASP A 53 22.72 7.64 5.48
N LYS A 54 21.62 6.89 5.26
CA LYS A 54 20.97 6.76 3.96
C LYS A 54 20.11 7.96 3.61
N ASN A 55 19.75 8.80 4.59
CA ASN A 55 18.94 9.98 4.36
C ASN A 55 19.78 11.07 3.62
N PRO A 56 19.46 11.41 2.36
CA PRO A 56 20.25 12.38 1.60
C PRO A 56 20.17 13.81 2.17
N TRP A 57 19.16 14.08 3.01
CA TRP A 57 18.94 15.39 3.64
C TRP A 57 19.69 15.59 4.96
N THR A 58 20.29 14.55 5.55
CA THR A 58 21.11 14.68 6.78
C THR A 58 22.52 15.19 6.48
N LYS A 59 23.02 14.99 5.26
CA LYS A 59 24.33 15.49 4.84
C LYS A 59 24.24 17.00 4.58
N GLN A 60 24.68 17.81 5.55
CA GLN A 60 24.78 19.26 5.32
C GLN A 60 25.65 19.53 4.08
N PRO A 61 25.25 20.44 3.18
CA PRO A 61 26.16 20.91 2.15
C PRO A 61 27.40 21.49 2.84
N LYS A 62 28.58 20.96 2.51
CA LYS A 62 29.86 21.50 3.02
C LYS A 62 29.85 23.00 2.74
N LYS A 63 29.97 23.83 3.79
CA LYS A 63 30.03 25.30 3.67
C LYS A 63 31.04 25.66 2.57
N ARG A 64 30.58 26.22 1.44
CA ARG A 64 31.47 26.89 0.48
C ARG A 64 31.82 28.25 1.09
N GLY A 65 33.11 28.49 1.31
CA GLY A 65 33.62 29.81 1.73
C GLY A 65 34.52 29.75 2.96
N SER A 66 35.67 29.11 2.86
CA SER A 66 36.79 29.41 3.74
C SER A 66 37.50 30.64 3.19
N LYS A 67 37.42 31.75 3.92
CA LYS A 67 38.32 32.93 3.95
C LYS A 67 38.85 33.46 2.60
N CYS A 68 38.40 34.66 2.20
CA CYS A 68 39.25 35.57 1.44
C CYS A 68 40.33 36.12 2.38
N GLU A 69 41.59 35.78 2.15
CA GLU A 69 42.71 36.56 2.68
C GLU A 69 42.96 37.70 1.68
N ILE A 70 42.71 38.93 2.12
CA ILE A 70 43.08 40.14 1.37
C ILE A 70 44.58 40.33 1.57
N LEU A 71 45.35 40.34 0.47
CA LEU A 71 46.76 40.75 0.42
C LEU A 71 46.87 42.27 0.63
#